data_AF-A0A679LGK3-F1
#
_entry.id   AF-A0A679LGK3-F1
#
_cell.length_a   1.000
_cell.length_b   1.000
_cell.length_c   1.000
_cell.angle_alpha   90.00
_cell.angle_beta   90.00
_cell.angle_gamma   90.00
#
_symmetry.space_group_name_H-M   'P 1'
#
loop_
_entity.id
_entity.type
_entity.pdbx_description
1 polymer ?
#
loop_
_entity_poly.entity_id
_entity_poly.type
_entity_poly.pdbx_seq_one_letter_code
_entity_poly.pdbx_strand_id
1 'polypeptide(L)'
;MRIGAAVGINGDVGAKARALAEAGVDVLVIDTAHGHQVKTLDAIKAVSALDLGLPLAAGNVVSAEGTRDLLKAGANVVKVGVGPGAMCTTRMMTGVGRPQFSAVLECASAARQLGGHIWADGGIRHPRDVALALAAGASNVMIGSWFAGTYESPGDLMRDRDDQPYKESYGMASKRAVVARTGADNPFDRARKALFEEGISTSRMGLDPDRGGVEDLIDHITSGVRSTCTYVGASNLAELHERAVVGVQSGAGFAEGHPLPAGW
;
A
#
# COMPACT_ATOMS: atom_id res chain seq x y z
N MET A 1 -6.10 6.15 20.06
CA MET A 1 -5.79 6.23 18.61
C MET A 1 -4.57 5.38 18.37
N ARG A 2 -4.51 4.58 17.29
CA ARG A 2 -3.30 3.82 16.94
C ARG A 2 -2.55 4.54 15.81
N ILE A 3 -1.24 4.62 15.89
CA ILE A 3 -0.37 5.36 14.96
C ILE A 3 0.72 4.43 14.41
N GLY A 4 0.88 4.40 13.10
CA GLY A 4 2.00 3.73 12.44
C GLY A 4 3.00 4.71 11.86
N ALA A 5 4.28 4.36 11.88
CA ALA A 5 5.33 5.19 11.30
C ALA A 5 6.28 4.39 10.41
N ALA A 6 6.61 4.96 9.24
CA ALA A 6 7.50 4.34 8.27
C ALA A 6 8.96 4.76 8.48
N VAL A 7 9.88 3.80 8.32
CA VAL A 7 11.32 4.01 8.35
C VAL A 7 11.92 3.38 7.09
N GLY A 8 12.74 4.13 6.37
CA GLY A 8 13.52 3.58 5.25
C GLY A 8 14.74 2.79 5.73
N ILE A 9 15.39 2.08 4.82
CA ILE A 9 16.52 1.18 5.12
C ILE A 9 17.90 1.87 5.12
N ASN A 10 17.95 3.20 5.11
CA ASN A 10 19.20 3.98 4.96
C ASN A 10 19.60 4.70 6.25
N GLY A 11 20.91 4.80 6.48
CA GLY A 11 21.50 5.37 7.69
C GLY A 11 21.32 4.44 8.89
N ASP A 12 21.27 5.02 10.09
CA ASP A 12 21.01 4.26 11.32
C ASP A 12 19.50 3.99 11.48
N VAL A 13 19.06 2.85 10.95
CA VAL A 13 17.65 2.41 11.01
C VAL A 13 17.25 2.10 12.46
N GLY A 14 18.16 1.56 13.27
CA GLY A 14 17.88 1.18 14.66
C GLY A 14 17.65 2.41 15.56
N ALA A 15 18.46 3.46 15.41
CA ALA A 15 18.24 4.72 16.11
C ALA A 15 16.91 5.37 15.73
N LYS A 16 16.55 5.38 14.44
CA LYS A 16 15.25 5.91 13.98
C LYS A 16 14.07 5.11 14.54
N ALA A 17 14.18 3.78 14.57
CA ALA A 17 13.15 2.91 15.14
C ALA A 17 12.95 3.17 16.64
N ARG A 18 14.04 3.31 17.41
CA ARG A 18 13.98 3.70 18.84
C ARG A 18 13.30 5.06 19.03
N ALA A 19 13.72 6.07 18.28
CA ALA A 19 13.15 7.41 18.40
C ALA A 19 11.64 7.43 18.11
N LEU A 20 11.17 6.65 17.14
CA LEU A 20 9.74 6.51 16.87
C LEU A 20 9.00 5.73 17.95
N ALA A 21 9.60 4.66 18.49
CA ALA A 21 9.02 3.92 19.60
C ALA A 21 8.89 4.80 20.87
N GLU A 22 9.91 5.60 21.17
CA GLU A 22 9.89 6.61 22.25
C GLU A 22 8.82 7.69 22.04
N ALA A 23 8.53 8.03 20.78
CA ALA A 23 7.44 8.93 20.41
C ALA A 23 6.04 8.28 20.52
N GLY A 24 5.95 6.99 20.87
CA GLY A 24 4.68 6.30 21.17
C GLY A 24 3.93 5.76 19.95
N VAL A 25 4.64 5.36 18.88
CA VAL A 25 4.00 4.68 17.73
C VAL A 25 3.59 3.24 18.11
N ASP A 26 2.48 2.77 17.55
CA ASP A 26 1.93 1.42 17.78
C ASP A 26 2.44 0.37 16.79
N VAL A 27 2.99 0.79 15.64
CA VAL A 27 3.54 -0.11 14.62
C VAL A 27 4.65 0.59 13.84
N LEU A 28 5.74 -0.15 13.61
CA LEU A 28 6.84 0.29 12.75
C LEU A 28 6.70 -0.33 11.36
N VAL A 29 6.97 0.44 10.32
CA VAL A 29 6.91 -0.03 8.92
C VAL A 29 8.27 0.18 8.25
N ILE A 30 9.01 -0.88 7.97
CA ILE A 30 10.19 -0.82 7.10
C ILE A 30 9.70 -0.80 5.65
N ASP A 31 9.76 0.38 5.04
CA ASP A 31 9.20 0.63 3.71
C ASP A 31 10.28 0.87 2.66
N THR A 32 10.28 0.04 1.62
CA THR A 32 11.15 0.12 0.46
C THR A 32 10.45 -0.44 -0.78
N ALA A 33 10.82 0.05 -1.97
CA ALA A 33 10.26 -0.47 -3.22
C ALA A 33 10.59 -1.96 -3.43
N HIS A 34 11.76 -2.41 -2.95
CA HIS A 34 12.18 -3.81 -3.02
C HIS A 34 12.55 -4.33 -1.62
N GLY A 35 11.62 -5.08 -1.03
CA GLY A 35 11.77 -5.64 0.31
C GLY A 35 12.67 -6.88 0.36
N HIS A 36 12.71 -7.67 -0.72
CA HIS A 36 13.47 -8.92 -0.79
C HIS A 36 14.93 -8.72 -1.23
N GLN A 37 15.61 -7.77 -0.60
CA GLN A 37 17.05 -7.53 -0.79
C GLN A 37 17.79 -7.62 0.54
N VAL A 38 19.06 -8.00 0.50
CA VAL A 38 19.92 -8.25 1.68
C VAL A 38 19.83 -7.10 2.69
N LYS A 39 20.00 -5.86 2.22
CA LYS A 39 19.97 -4.67 3.07
C LYS A 39 18.65 -4.47 3.84
N THR A 40 17.52 -4.83 3.23
CA THR A 40 16.22 -4.76 3.91
C THR A 40 16.11 -5.85 4.96
N LEU A 41 16.55 -7.08 4.64
CA LEU A 41 16.59 -8.18 5.61
C LEU A 41 17.46 -7.84 6.83
N ASP A 42 18.61 -7.20 6.59
CA ASP A 42 19.49 -6.74 7.66
C ASP A 42 18.84 -5.63 8.51
N ALA A 43 18.12 -4.69 7.86
CA ALA A 43 17.36 -3.66 8.58
C ALA A 43 16.23 -4.26 9.45
N ILE A 44 15.50 -5.25 8.95
CA ILE A 44 14.45 -5.95 9.71
C ILE A 44 15.06 -6.65 10.91
N LYS A 45 16.15 -7.42 10.74
CA LYS A 45 16.87 -8.08 11.84
C LYS A 45 17.36 -7.08 12.87
N ALA A 46 17.95 -5.97 12.42
CA ALA A 46 18.47 -4.93 13.30
C ALA A 46 17.37 -4.29 14.14
N VAL A 47 16.21 -3.98 13.56
CA VAL A 47 15.06 -3.40 14.28
C VAL A 47 14.40 -4.43 15.20
N SER A 48 14.21 -5.67 14.72
CA SER A 48 13.63 -6.76 15.51
C SER A 48 14.49 -7.09 16.74
N ALA A 49 15.82 -7.06 16.61
CA ALA A 49 16.74 -7.32 17.71
C ALA A 49 16.71 -6.25 18.82
N LEU A 50 16.07 -5.10 18.58
CA LEU A 50 15.88 -4.07 19.61
C LEU A 50 14.77 -4.41 20.60
N ASP A 51 13.92 -5.38 20.28
CA ASP A 51 12.81 -5.86 21.11
C ASP A 51 11.95 -4.71 21.68
N LEU A 52 11.53 -3.79 20.80
CA LEU A 52 10.80 -2.59 21.18
C LEU A 52 9.36 -2.88 21.65
N GLY A 53 8.92 -4.14 21.65
CA GLY A 53 7.54 -4.53 21.97
C GLY A 53 6.50 -4.07 20.95
N LEU A 54 6.92 -3.62 19.76
CA LEU A 54 6.06 -3.13 18.69
C LEU A 54 5.98 -4.14 17.54
N PRO A 55 4.79 -4.35 16.94
CA PRO A 55 4.69 -5.03 15.66
C PRO A 55 5.54 -4.35 14.60
N LEU A 56 6.24 -5.18 13.81
CA LEU A 56 7.07 -4.75 12.69
C LEU A 56 6.44 -5.20 11.37
N ALA A 57 5.98 -4.24 10.57
CA ALA A 57 5.61 -4.45 9.18
C ALA A 57 6.82 -4.19 8.28
N ALA A 58 7.01 -4.99 7.23
CA ALA A 58 8.08 -4.79 6.27
C ALA A 58 7.67 -5.14 4.84
N GLY A 59 8.19 -4.40 3.87
CA GLY A 59 7.93 -4.66 2.45
C GLY A 59 8.65 -3.70 1.52
N ASN A 60 8.38 -3.73 0.21
CA ASN A 60 7.35 -4.55 -0.45
C ASN A 60 7.90 -5.81 -1.12
N VAL A 61 7.11 -6.87 -1.11
CA VAL A 61 7.36 -8.11 -1.87
C VAL A 61 6.14 -8.51 -2.69
N VAL A 62 6.32 -9.45 -3.62
CA VAL A 62 5.23 -10.00 -4.46
C VAL A 62 5.30 -11.53 -4.63
N SER A 63 6.17 -12.20 -3.88
CA SER A 63 6.43 -13.65 -3.95
C SER A 63 6.33 -14.34 -2.58
N ALA A 64 5.99 -15.63 -2.59
CA ALA A 64 6.01 -16.46 -1.40
C ALA A 64 7.38 -16.48 -0.70
N GLU A 65 8.47 -16.55 -1.48
CA GLU A 65 9.83 -16.58 -0.96
C GLU A 65 10.18 -15.31 -0.20
N GLY A 66 9.97 -14.13 -0.80
CA GLY A 66 10.21 -12.86 -0.14
C GLY A 66 9.35 -12.67 1.10
N THR A 67 8.12 -13.19 1.10
CA THR A 67 7.27 -13.20 2.30
C THR A 67 7.89 -14.02 3.43
N ARG A 68 8.34 -15.25 3.13
CA ARG A 68 8.96 -16.13 4.13
C ARG A 68 10.25 -15.52 4.69
N ASP A 69 11.06 -14.92 3.84
CA ASP A 69 12.35 -14.35 4.26
C ASP A 69 12.19 -13.09 5.12
N LEU A 70 11.22 -12.22 4.81
CA LEU A 70 10.88 -11.08 5.66
C LEU A 70 10.36 -11.51 7.03
N LEU A 71 9.48 -12.51 7.08
CA LEU A 71 8.98 -13.06 8.36
C LEU A 71 10.11 -13.70 9.17
N LYS A 72 10.97 -14.52 8.55
CA LYS A 72 12.15 -15.11 9.21
C LYS A 72 13.16 -14.07 9.69
N ALA A 73 13.23 -12.92 9.02
CA ALA A 73 14.11 -11.82 9.42
C ALA A 73 13.58 -11.06 10.67
N GLY A 74 12.33 -11.27 11.06
CA GLY A 74 11.74 -10.67 12.26
C GLY A 74 10.52 -9.78 12.01
N ALA A 75 10.01 -9.69 10.77
CA ALA A 75 8.74 -8.99 10.53
C ALA A 75 7.55 -9.81 11.05
N ASN A 76 6.53 -9.12 11.59
CA ASN A 76 5.24 -9.73 11.95
C ASN A 76 4.23 -9.64 10.80
N VAL A 77 4.37 -8.60 9.98
CA VAL A 77 3.48 -8.31 8.85
C VAL A 77 4.29 -8.05 7.59
N VAL A 78 3.92 -8.66 6.48
CA VAL A 78 4.54 -8.41 5.17
C VAL A 78 3.66 -7.49 4.32
N LYS A 79 4.22 -6.39 3.83
CA LYS A 79 3.53 -5.49 2.89
C LYS A 79 3.73 -5.99 1.46
N VAL A 80 2.63 -6.22 0.75
CA VAL A 80 2.60 -6.92 -0.54
C VAL A 80 2.13 -5.99 -1.65
N GLY A 81 2.98 -5.78 -2.65
CA GLY A 81 2.64 -5.00 -3.83
C GLY A 81 3.85 -4.29 -4.45
N VAL A 82 4.18 -4.61 -5.69
CA VAL A 82 5.22 -3.92 -6.47
C VAL A 82 4.63 -3.58 -7.84
N GLY A 83 4.51 -2.27 -8.10
CA GLY A 83 3.88 -1.75 -9.32
C GLY A 83 2.35 -1.57 -9.39
N PRO A 84 1.51 -1.86 -8.37
CA PRO A 84 0.06 -1.71 -8.52
C PRO A 84 -0.45 -0.30 -8.17
N GLY A 85 0.37 0.54 -7.55
CA GLY A 85 -0.04 1.86 -7.05
C GLY A 85 -0.43 2.83 -8.18
N ALA A 86 -1.44 3.67 -7.94
CA ALA A 86 -1.99 4.60 -8.94
C ALA A 86 -0.96 5.55 -9.57
N MET A 87 0.08 5.92 -8.82
CA MET A 87 1.15 6.81 -9.26
C MET A 87 2.46 6.07 -9.57
N CYS A 88 2.47 4.74 -9.52
CA CYS A 88 3.66 3.93 -9.68
C CYS A 88 3.89 3.58 -11.16
N THR A 89 5.13 3.75 -11.64
CA THR A 89 5.52 3.38 -13.00
C THR A 89 6.52 2.23 -13.05
N THR A 90 6.90 1.65 -11.90
CA THR A 90 7.88 0.54 -11.78
C THR A 90 7.70 -0.55 -12.84
N ARG A 91 6.49 -1.08 -13.02
CA ARG A 91 6.24 -2.14 -14.01
C ARG A 91 6.53 -1.71 -15.44
N MET A 92 6.15 -0.49 -15.80
CA MET A 92 6.35 0.03 -17.16
C MET A 92 7.81 0.40 -17.41
N MET A 93 8.50 0.91 -16.39
CA MET A 93 9.88 1.38 -16.51
C MET A 93 10.90 0.24 -16.40
N THR A 94 10.59 -0.83 -15.67
CA THR A 94 11.57 -1.88 -15.32
C THR A 94 11.14 -3.30 -15.74
N GLY A 95 9.87 -3.51 -16.07
CA GLY A 95 9.29 -4.85 -16.25
C GLY A 95 9.06 -5.62 -14.94
N VAL A 96 9.51 -5.11 -13.80
CA VAL A 96 9.38 -5.77 -12.49
C VAL A 96 8.04 -5.44 -11.85
N GLY A 97 7.37 -6.48 -11.35
CA GLY A 97 6.13 -6.37 -10.59
C GLY A 97 5.21 -7.56 -10.85
N ARG A 98 4.05 -7.58 -10.20
CA ARG A 98 3.09 -8.70 -10.32
C ARG A 98 1.64 -8.21 -10.26
N PRO A 99 0.70 -8.87 -10.95
CA PRO A 99 -0.73 -8.64 -10.73
C PRO A 99 -1.09 -8.78 -9.24
N GLN A 100 -1.73 -7.75 -8.69
CA GLN A 100 -1.85 -7.57 -7.24
C GLN A 100 -2.61 -8.69 -6.55
N PHE A 101 -3.75 -9.12 -7.10
CA PHE A 101 -4.54 -10.21 -6.50
C PHE A 101 -3.72 -11.50 -6.36
N SER A 102 -3.01 -11.91 -7.43
CA SER A 102 -2.16 -13.10 -7.40
C SER A 102 -1.00 -12.96 -6.41
N ALA A 103 -0.38 -11.78 -6.33
CA ALA A 103 0.66 -11.50 -5.35
C ALA A 103 0.14 -11.64 -3.92
N VAL A 104 -1.00 -11.01 -3.62
CA VAL A 104 -1.66 -11.06 -2.31
C VAL A 104 -2.02 -12.50 -1.94
N LEU A 105 -2.67 -13.25 -2.84
CA LEU A 105 -3.08 -14.64 -2.60
C LEU A 105 -1.90 -15.55 -2.24
N GLU A 106 -0.83 -15.48 -3.04
CA GLU A 106 0.36 -16.31 -2.83
C GLU A 106 1.12 -15.91 -1.54
N CYS A 107 1.30 -14.61 -1.31
CA CYS A 107 1.99 -14.13 -0.11
C CYS A 107 1.18 -14.42 1.15
N ALA A 108 -0.15 -14.26 1.12
CA ALA A 108 -1.02 -14.59 2.26
C ALA A 108 -0.95 -16.07 2.63
N SER A 109 -0.94 -16.96 1.62
CA SER A 109 -0.76 -18.39 1.83
C SER A 109 0.60 -18.71 2.48
N ALA A 110 1.68 -18.11 1.98
CA ALA A 110 3.02 -18.28 2.53
C ALA A 110 3.16 -17.73 3.96
N ALA A 111 2.57 -16.57 4.25
CA ALA A 111 2.59 -15.96 5.57
C ALA A 111 1.85 -16.81 6.61
N ARG A 112 0.67 -17.36 6.23
CA ARG A 112 -0.14 -18.22 7.09
C ARG A 112 0.60 -19.47 7.56
N GLN A 113 1.42 -20.07 6.68
CA GLN A 113 2.28 -21.22 7.03
C GLN A 113 3.31 -20.92 8.13
N LEU A 114 3.63 -19.64 8.34
CA LEU A 114 4.59 -19.16 9.33
C LEU A 114 3.94 -18.38 10.48
N GLY A 115 2.60 -18.36 10.56
CA GLY A 115 1.87 -17.57 11.56
C GLY A 115 2.00 -16.05 11.38
N GLY A 116 2.43 -15.60 10.21
CA GLY A 116 2.52 -14.18 9.86
C GLY A 116 1.28 -13.64 9.16
N HIS A 117 1.20 -12.32 9.03
CA HIS A 117 0.13 -11.62 8.33
C HIS A 117 0.66 -10.87 7.11
N ILE A 118 -0.25 -10.48 6.20
CA ILE A 118 0.11 -9.60 5.09
C ILE A 118 -0.83 -8.41 5.00
N TRP A 119 -0.30 -7.29 4.50
CA TRP A 119 -1.05 -6.12 4.09
C TRP A 119 -0.97 -5.97 2.56
N ALA A 120 -2.11 -5.85 1.89
CA ALA A 120 -2.15 -5.58 0.45
C ALA A 120 -1.94 -4.08 0.20
N ASP A 121 -0.92 -3.69 -0.55
CA ASP A 121 -0.54 -2.30 -0.78
C ASP A 121 -0.63 -1.89 -2.25
N GLY A 122 -1.57 -0.99 -2.53
CA GLY A 122 -1.80 -0.41 -3.86
C GLY A 122 -2.78 -1.20 -4.74
N GLY A 123 -3.16 -0.58 -5.86
CA GLY A 123 -4.08 -1.15 -6.86
C GLY A 123 -5.58 -0.97 -6.57
N ILE A 124 -5.93 -0.32 -5.44
CA ILE A 124 -7.30 -0.08 -5.03
C ILE A 124 -7.90 1.10 -5.80
N ARG A 125 -9.01 0.85 -6.49
CA ARG A 125 -9.75 1.85 -7.27
C ARG A 125 -11.24 1.90 -6.93
N HIS A 126 -11.77 0.86 -6.29
CA HIS A 126 -13.17 0.72 -5.88
C HIS A 126 -13.26 -0.09 -4.57
N PRO A 127 -14.36 -0.04 -3.82
CA PRO A 127 -14.52 -0.84 -2.59
C PRO A 127 -14.41 -2.35 -2.85
N ARG A 128 -14.82 -2.82 -4.03
CA ARG A 128 -14.65 -4.24 -4.44
C ARG A 128 -13.19 -4.68 -4.45
N ASP A 129 -12.25 -3.78 -4.74
CA ASP A 129 -10.83 -4.12 -4.81
C ASP A 129 -10.28 -4.38 -3.40
N VAL A 130 -10.80 -3.66 -2.39
CA VAL A 130 -10.51 -3.93 -0.96
C VAL A 130 -11.07 -5.30 -0.59
N ALA A 131 -12.32 -5.58 -0.95
CA ALA A 131 -12.96 -6.86 -0.66
C ALA A 131 -12.22 -8.04 -1.33
N LEU A 132 -11.76 -7.89 -2.58
CA LEU A 132 -10.95 -8.88 -3.27
C LEU A 132 -9.58 -9.11 -2.59
N ALA A 133 -8.90 -8.05 -2.16
CA ALA A 133 -7.64 -8.17 -1.43
C ALA A 133 -7.83 -8.91 -0.09
N LEU A 134 -8.92 -8.61 0.62
CA LEU A 134 -9.29 -9.33 1.85
C LEU A 134 -9.62 -10.78 1.54
N ALA A 135 -10.45 -11.08 0.53
CA ALA A 135 -10.78 -12.43 0.11
C ALA A 135 -9.55 -13.26 -0.29
N ALA A 136 -8.54 -12.63 -0.89
CA ALA A 136 -7.25 -13.26 -1.18
C ALA A 136 -6.40 -13.60 0.07
N GLY A 137 -6.82 -13.18 1.26
CA GLY A 137 -6.16 -13.50 2.53
C GLY A 137 -5.37 -12.35 3.15
N ALA A 138 -5.49 -11.12 2.63
CA ALA A 138 -4.92 -9.96 3.30
C ALA A 138 -5.59 -9.71 4.66
N SER A 139 -4.79 -9.32 5.65
CA SER A 139 -5.31 -8.89 6.96
C SER A 139 -5.75 -7.43 6.95
N ASN A 140 -5.05 -6.58 6.18
CA ASN A 140 -5.43 -5.18 5.94
C ASN A 140 -5.09 -4.77 4.50
N VAL A 141 -5.65 -3.65 4.06
CA VAL A 141 -5.39 -3.06 2.74
C VAL A 141 -4.90 -1.61 2.92
N MET A 142 -3.76 -1.28 2.31
CA MET A 142 -3.17 0.06 2.30
C MET A 142 -3.63 0.81 1.04
N ILE A 143 -4.17 2.01 1.27
CA ILE A 143 -4.80 2.85 0.24
C ILE A 143 -4.13 4.23 0.27
N GLY A 144 -3.66 4.69 -0.90
CA GLY A 144 -3.03 6.00 -1.05
C GLY A 144 -3.93 7.01 -1.77
N SER A 145 -4.19 6.78 -3.06
CA SER A 145 -4.83 7.77 -3.95
C SER A 145 -6.21 8.23 -3.48
N TRP A 146 -7.01 7.37 -2.87
CA TRP A 146 -8.32 7.76 -2.34
C TRP A 146 -8.20 8.75 -1.19
N PHE A 147 -7.29 8.49 -0.24
CA PHE A 147 -7.07 9.37 0.91
C PHE A 147 -6.25 10.61 0.57
N ALA A 148 -5.58 10.65 -0.59
CA ALA A 148 -4.83 11.82 -1.00
C ALA A 148 -5.74 13.02 -1.36
N GLY A 149 -6.99 12.77 -1.77
CA GLY A 149 -7.97 13.79 -2.14
C GLY A 149 -8.94 14.18 -1.03
N THR A 150 -8.59 14.02 0.25
CA THR A 150 -9.47 14.40 1.38
C THR A 150 -9.06 15.69 2.07
N TYR A 151 -9.93 16.27 2.88
CA TYR A 151 -9.61 17.46 3.67
C TYR A 151 -8.44 17.25 4.63
N GLU A 152 -8.31 16.06 5.21
CA GLU A 152 -7.29 15.69 6.21
C GLU A 152 -5.93 15.35 5.58
N SER A 153 -5.89 15.09 4.27
CA SER A 153 -4.63 14.80 3.58
C SER A 153 -3.69 16.01 3.60
N PRO A 154 -2.37 15.82 3.56
CA PRO A 154 -1.42 16.95 3.58
C PRO A 154 -1.50 17.79 2.30
N GLY A 155 -1.16 19.08 2.42
CA GLY A 155 -1.11 20.03 1.31
C GLY A 155 -2.36 20.89 1.19
N ASP A 156 -2.23 21.98 0.44
CA ASP A 156 -3.28 22.98 0.28
C ASP A 156 -4.38 22.51 -0.67
N LEU A 157 -5.61 22.91 -0.38
CA LEU A 157 -6.74 22.71 -1.29
C LEU A 157 -6.61 23.65 -2.48
N MET A 158 -6.55 23.08 -3.67
CA MET A 158 -6.47 23.81 -4.94
C MET A 158 -7.81 23.77 -5.67
N ARG A 159 -7.95 24.62 -6.70
CA ARG A 159 -9.12 24.64 -7.58
C ARG A 159 -8.68 24.58 -9.03
N ASP A 160 -9.38 23.79 -9.83
CA ASP A 160 -9.08 23.67 -11.26
C ASP A 160 -9.74 24.79 -12.08
N ARG A 161 -9.77 24.63 -13.41
CA ARG A 161 -10.32 25.65 -14.32
C ARG A 161 -11.85 25.76 -14.22
N ASP A 162 -12.51 24.71 -13.74
CA ASP A 162 -13.96 24.60 -13.58
C ASP A 162 -14.38 24.80 -12.12
N ASP A 163 -13.49 25.44 -11.33
CA ASP A 163 -13.63 25.71 -9.90
C ASP A 163 -13.75 24.45 -9.02
N GLN A 164 -13.42 23.26 -9.53
CA GLN A 164 -13.52 22.02 -8.76
C GLN A 164 -12.34 21.86 -7.79
N PRO A 165 -12.60 21.53 -6.51
CA PRO A 165 -11.54 21.35 -5.54
C PRO A 165 -10.74 20.08 -5.79
N TYR A 166 -9.42 20.19 -5.61
CA TYR A 166 -8.51 19.05 -5.71
C TYR A 166 -7.29 19.24 -4.82
N LYS A 167 -6.59 18.15 -4.53
CA LYS A 167 -5.24 18.16 -3.94
C LYS A 167 -4.22 17.51 -4.85
N GLU A 168 -2.98 17.97 -4.76
CA GLU A 168 -1.87 17.36 -5.48
C GLU A 168 -1.34 16.13 -4.75
N SER A 169 -1.08 15.07 -5.50
CA SER A 169 -0.38 13.89 -5.00
C SER A 169 0.70 13.44 -5.98
N TYR A 170 1.74 12.80 -5.46
CA TYR A 170 2.85 12.27 -6.26
C TYR A 170 3.39 10.96 -5.68
N GLY A 171 3.97 10.12 -6.53
CA GLY A 171 4.58 8.87 -6.07
C GLY A 171 5.88 9.12 -5.31
N MET A 172 6.15 8.35 -4.25
CA MET A 172 7.40 8.48 -3.48
C MET A 172 8.67 8.11 -4.27
N ALA A 173 8.51 7.48 -5.43
CA ALA A 173 9.58 7.19 -6.38
C ALA A 173 9.66 8.20 -7.56
N SER A 174 8.89 9.28 -7.54
CA SER A 174 8.91 10.36 -8.55
C SER A 174 10.09 11.31 -8.37
N LYS A 175 10.42 12.09 -9.41
CA LYS A 175 11.41 13.19 -9.34
C LYS A 175 11.22 14.07 -8.12
N ARG A 176 9.97 14.52 -7.88
CA ARG A 176 9.62 15.44 -6.78
C ARG A 176 10.02 14.83 -5.43
N ALA A 177 9.67 13.58 -5.21
CA ALA A 177 10.02 12.86 -3.99
C ALA A 177 11.52 12.56 -3.88
N VAL A 178 12.18 12.20 -4.99
CA VAL A 178 13.63 11.93 -5.04
C VAL A 178 14.41 13.19 -4.68
N VAL A 179 14.08 14.33 -5.26
CA VAL A 179 14.74 15.62 -4.99
C VAL A 179 14.55 16.01 -3.52
N ALA A 180 13.33 15.88 -2.99
CA ALA A 180 13.05 16.22 -1.59
C ALA A 180 13.88 15.38 -0.60
N ARG A 181 13.96 14.05 -0.81
CA ARG A 181 14.71 13.16 0.11
C ARG A 181 16.23 13.22 -0.05
N THR A 182 16.73 13.71 -1.19
CA THR A 182 18.17 13.80 -1.49
C THR A 182 18.73 15.21 -1.29
N GLY A 183 17.95 16.11 -0.65
CA GLY A 183 18.34 17.50 -0.45
C GLY A 183 19.66 17.69 0.32
N ALA A 184 20.01 16.74 1.20
CA ALA A 184 21.26 16.75 1.98
C ALA A 184 22.42 15.99 1.30
N ASP A 185 22.19 15.33 0.17
CA ASP A 185 23.24 14.58 -0.54
C ASP A 185 24.17 15.53 -1.30
N ASN A 186 25.41 15.08 -1.53
CA ASN A 186 26.35 15.79 -2.40
C ASN A 186 25.82 15.89 -3.86
N PRO A 187 26.32 16.84 -4.67
CA PRO A 187 25.81 17.06 -6.02
C PRO A 187 25.88 15.84 -6.94
N PHE A 188 26.94 15.02 -6.82
CA PHE A 188 27.13 13.83 -7.65
C PHE A 188 26.09 12.75 -7.34
N ASP A 189 25.89 12.43 -6.05
CA ASP A 189 24.92 11.43 -5.62
C ASP A 189 23.48 11.87 -5.94
N ARG A 190 23.19 13.17 -5.81
CA ARG A 190 21.91 13.74 -6.20
C ARG A 190 21.65 13.59 -7.70
N ALA A 191 22.64 13.94 -8.53
CA ALA A 191 22.55 13.77 -9.97
C ALA A 191 22.34 12.29 -10.34
N ARG A 192 23.11 11.38 -9.74
CA ARG A 192 22.99 9.93 -9.98
C ARG A 192 21.59 9.41 -9.63
N LYS A 193 21.03 9.79 -8.49
CA LYS A 193 19.70 9.34 -8.04
C LYS A 193 18.55 9.94 -8.84
N ALA A 194 18.77 11.07 -9.52
CA ALA A 194 17.76 11.72 -10.36
C ALA A 194 17.69 11.18 -11.80
N LEU A 195 18.57 10.24 -12.19
CA LEU A 195 18.61 9.69 -13.56
C LEU A 195 17.42 8.79 -13.91
N PHE A 196 16.77 8.20 -12.91
CA PHE A 196 15.70 7.23 -13.13
C PHE A 196 14.61 7.35 -12.06
N GLU A 197 13.37 7.20 -12.49
CA GLU A 197 12.19 7.45 -11.67
C GLU A 197 11.13 6.39 -11.93
N GLU A 198 10.42 6.01 -10.86
CA GLU A 198 9.41 4.96 -10.91
C GLU A 198 8.07 5.44 -10.34
N GLY A 199 7.78 6.74 -10.52
CA GLY A 199 6.47 7.30 -10.24
C GLY A 199 6.23 8.65 -10.91
N ILE A 200 4.96 9.02 -11.03
CA ILE A 200 4.58 10.33 -11.59
C ILE A 200 4.74 11.44 -10.54
N SER A 201 5.25 12.59 -10.98
CA SER A 201 5.53 13.74 -10.11
C SER A 201 4.31 14.62 -9.84
N THR A 202 3.20 14.42 -10.55
CA THR A 202 1.97 15.20 -10.40
C THR A 202 0.76 14.35 -10.73
N SER A 203 -0.22 14.34 -9.82
CA SER A 203 -1.56 13.84 -10.03
C SER A 203 -2.54 14.72 -9.28
N ARG A 204 -3.70 15.01 -9.88
CA ARG A 204 -4.76 15.79 -9.24
C ARG A 204 -5.79 14.82 -8.67
N MET A 205 -5.94 14.81 -7.36
CA MET A 205 -6.94 14.03 -6.66
C MET A 205 -8.14 14.94 -6.42
N GLY A 206 -9.19 14.74 -7.20
CA GLY A 206 -10.44 15.46 -7.01
C GLY A 206 -10.99 15.22 -5.61
N LEU A 207 -11.53 16.27 -5.02
CA LEU A 207 -12.19 16.24 -3.73
C LEU A 207 -13.67 16.51 -3.98
N ASP A 208 -14.56 15.66 -3.47
CA ASP A 208 -16.00 15.95 -3.44
C ASP A 208 -16.26 16.94 -2.30
N PRO A 209 -16.76 18.16 -2.56
CA PRO A 209 -17.01 19.14 -1.50
C PRO A 209 -17.96 18.63 -0.41
N ASP A 210 -18.94 17.82 -0.80
CA ASP A 210 -20.02 17.34 0.07
C ASP A 210 -19.63 16.08 0.84
N ARG A 211 -18.63 15.32 0.35
CA ARG A 211 -18.15 14.05 0.92
C ARG A 211 -16.63 13.92 0.86
N GLY A 212 -15.93 15.00 1.18
CA GLY A 212 -14.48 15.13 1.04
C GLY A 212 -13.69 14.67 2.26
N GLY A 213 -14.36 14.20 3.31
CA GLY A 213 -13.71 13.73 4.54
C GLY A 213 -13.18 12.31 4.42
N VAL A 214 -12.16 11.99 5.20
CA VAL A 214 -11.67 10.61 5.33
C VAL A 214 -12.74 9.67 5.92
N GLU A 215 -13.60 10.20 6.79
CA GLU A 215 -14.72 9.48 7.39
C GLU A 215 -15.70 8.97 6.32
N ASP A 216 -16.13 9.84 5.40
CA ASP A 216 -17.02 9.47 4.29
C ASP A 216 -16.43 8.33 3.43
N LEU A 217 -15.12 8.40 3.15
CA LEU A 217 -14.42 7.37 2.39
C LEU A 217 -14.34 6.05 3.18
N ILE A 218 -14.06 6.10 4.47
CA ILE A 218 -14.03 4.89 5.32
C ILE A 218 -15.41 4.23 5.35
N ASP A 219 -16.48 5.01 5.53
CA ASP A 219 -17.85 4.50 5.50
C ASP A 219 -18.21 3.89 4.14
N HIS A 220 -17.81 4.53 3.05
CA HIS A 220 -18.02 4.00 1.70
C HIS A 220 -17.26 2.67 1.47
N ILE A 221 -15.98 2.61 1.83
CA ILE A 221 -15.14 1.42 1.70
C ILE A 221 -15.72 0.28 2.54
N THR A 222 -15.98 0.54 3.83
CA THR A 222 -16.43 -0.50 4.76
C THR A 222 -17.84 -0.99 4.45
N SER A 223 -18.74 -0.11 3.96
CA SER A 223 -20.04 -0.51 3.45
C SER A 223 -19.93 -1.44 2.24
N GLY A 224 -19.01 -1.15 1.31
CA GLY A 224 -18.73 -2.04 0.18
C GLY A 224 -18.22 -3.41 0.62
N VAL A 225 -17.30 -3.47 1.58
CA VAL A 225 -16.80 -4.74 2.14
C VAL A 225 -17.91 -5.51 2.84
N ARG A 226 -18.75 -4.86 3.66
CA ARG A 226 -19.90 -5.51 4.32
C ARG A 226 -20.92 -6.05 3.32
N SER A 227 -21.14 -5.33 2.22
CA SER A 227 -21.97 -5.81 1.11
C SER A 227 -21.38 -7.08 0.49
N THR A 228 -20.08 -7.11 0.19
CA THR A 228 -19.41 -8.33 -0.29
C THR A 228 -19.53 -9.49 0.71
N CYS A 229 -19.32 -9.24 2.00
CA CYS A 229 -19.49 -10.25 3.05
C CYS A 229 -20.91 -10.84 3.06
N THR A 230 -21.94 -10.03 2.80
CA THR A 230 -23.33 -10.50 2.69
C THR A 230 -23.50 -11.48 1.52
N TYR A 231 -22.97 -11.16 0.34
CA TYR A 231 -23.05 -12.04 -0.84
C TYR A 231 -22.25 -13.34 -0.67
N VAL A 232 -21.11 -13.30 0.02
CA VAL A 232 -20.30 -14.49 0.32
C VAL A 232 -20.92 -15.30 1.48
N GLY A 233 -21.80 -14.70 2.27
CA GLY A 233 -22.35 -15.29 3.49
C GLY A 233 -21.32 -15.37 4.61
N ALA A 234 -20.50 -14.33 4.80
CA ALA A 234 -19.49 -14.23 5.84
C ALA A 234 -19.85 -13.13 6.86
N SER A 235 -19.70 -13.43 8.15
CA SER A 235 -19.97 -12.48 9.25
C SER A 235 -18.69 -11.82 9.79
N ASN A 236 -17.52 -12.33 9.39
CA ASN A 236 -16.20 -11.83 9.78
C ASN A 236 -15.17 -12.15 8.70
N LEU A 237 -13.95 -11.62 8.84
CA LEU A 237 -12.89 -11.81 7.84
C LEU A 237 -12.38 -13.26 7.74
N ALA A 238 -12.41 -14.03 8.83
CA ALA A 238 -12.00 -15.43 8.79
C ALA A 238 -12.97 -16.25 7.94
N GLU A 239 -14.28 -16.05 8.12
CA GLU A 239 -15.31 -16.64 7.27
C GLU A 239 -15.20 -16.16 5.82
N LEU A 240 -14.86 -14.88 5.58
CA LEU A 240 -14.64 -14.38 4.23
C LEU A 240 -13.47 -15.12 3.55
N HIS A 241 -12.35 -15.32 4.26
CA HIS A 241 -11.19 -16.06 3.75
C HIS A 241 -11.51 -17.53 3.44
N GLU A 242 -12.39 -18.14 4.22
CA GLU A 242 -12.76 -19.55 4.07
C GLU A 242 -13.81 -19.77 2.96
N ARG A 243 -14.80 -18.89 2.87
CA ARG A 243 -16.00 -19.08 2.04
C ARG A 243 -15.91 -18.42 0.68
N ALA A 244 -15.05 -17.40 0.50
CA ALA A 244 -14.96 -16.69 -0.77
C ALA A 244 -14.51 -17.63 -1.91
N VAL A 245 -15.30 -17.66 -2.98
CA VAL A 245 -14.94 -18.32 -4.23
C VAL A 245 -14.60 -17.24 -5.25
N VAL A 246 -13.38 -17.31 -5.79
CA VAL A 246 -12.90 -16.34 -6.78
C VAL A 246 -12.67 -17.02 -8.12
N GLY A 247 -13.23 -16.44 -9.17
CA GLY A 247 -13.07 -16.88 -10.56
C GLY A 247 -12.27 -15.89 -11.39
N VAL A 248 -11.73 -16.37 -12.51
CA VAL A 248 -11.09 -15.51 -13.52
C VAL A 248 -12.16 -14.99 -14.47
N GLN A 249 -12.15 -13.68 -14.73
CA GLN A 249 -13.01 -13.06 -15.73
C GLN A 249 -12.20 -12.64 -16.95
N SER A 250 -12.79 -12.82 -18.14
CA SER A 250 -12.28 -12.18 -19.36
C SER A 250 -12.57 -10.68 -19.33
N GLY A 251 -11.97 -9.92 -20.25
CA GLY A 251 -12.30 -8.50 -20.40
C GLY A 251 -13.79 -8.26 -20.67
N ALA A 252 -14.45 -9.16 -21.41
CA ALA A 252 -15.89 -9.08 -21.67
C ALA A 252 -16.71 -9.34 -20.39
N GLY A 253 -16.33 -10.33 -19.57
CA GLY A 253 -17.00 -10.59 -18.29
C GLY A 253 -16.81 -9.46 -17.28
N PHE A 254 -15.67 -8.78 -17.30
CA PHE A 254 -15.48 -7.56 -16.51
C PHE A 254 -16.36 -6.41 -17.02
N ALA A 255 -16.44 -6.22 -18.34
CA ALA A 255 -17.27 -5.18 -18.97
C ALA A 255 -18.78 -5.38 -18.70
N GLU A 256 -19.25 -6.63 -18.67
CA GLU A 256 -20.64 -6.98 -18.33
C GLU A 256 -21.06 -6.45 -16.95
N GLY A 257 -20.14 -6.36 -16.00
CA GLY A 257 -20.42 -5.84 -14.66
C GLY A 257 -20.53 -4.31 -14.56
N HIS A 258 -20.24 -3.57 -15.63
CA HIS A 258 -20.37 -2.11 -15.63
C HIS A 258 -21.81 -1.68 -15.95
N PRO A 259 -22.30 -0.59 -15.32
CA PRO A 259 -23.62 -0.06 -15.66
C PRO A 259 -23.62 0.43 -17.11
N LEU A 260 -24.73 0.19 -17.83
CA LEU A 260 -24.95 0.73 -19.17
C LEU A 260 -25.53 2.16 -19.05
N PRO A 261 -24.81 3.19 -19.52
CA PRO A 261 -25.23 4.58 -19.33
C PRO A 261 -26.45 5.00 -20.16
N ALA A 262 -26.79 4.24 -21.19
CA ALA A 262 -28.08 4.31 -21.87
C ALA A 262 -28.81 2.97 -21.66
N GLY A 263 -30.10 3.03 -21.31
CA GLY A 263 -30.97 1.85 -21.31
C GLY A 263 -31.10 1.24 -22.72
N TRP A 264 -31.65 0.04 -22.78
CA TRP A 264 -31.90 -0.69 -24.03
C TRP A 264 -32.73 0.13 -25.02
#